data_AF-A0A1I1D5J0-F1
#
_entry.id   AF-A0A1I1D5J0-F1
#
_cell.length_a   1.000
_cell.length_b   1.000
_cell.length_c   1.000
_cell.angle_alpha   90.00
_cell.angle_beta   90.00
_cell.angle_gamma   90.00
#
_symmetry.space_group_name_H-M   'P 1'
#
loop_
_entity.id
_entity.type
_entity.pdbx_description
1 polymer ?
#
loop_
_entity_poly.entity_id
_entity_poly.type
_entity_poly.pdbx_seq_one_letter_code
_entity_poly.pdbx_strand_id
1 'polypeptide(L)'
;MTEVVTEVMSHFAAHGLLDLVLLVLNGLVATAIFLILLFSRPEAEGPLAFYGRVARYAFAAIYSILAARVWTGSYLTPVEYTEVAVNCVVLWLALVVRGDLSVFLAAVRVVRDRRAP
;
A
#
# COMPACT_ATOMS: atom_id res chain seq x y z
N MET A 1 1.01 -5.71 31.76
CA MET A 1 1.37 -4.85 30.62
C MET A 1 2.65 -5.33 29.92
N THR A 2 3.64 -5.83 30.67
CA THR A 2 4.88 -6.41 30.15
C THR A 2 4.67 -7.73 29.38
N GLU A 3 3.85 -8.67 29.87
CA GLU A 3 3.62 -9.95 29.19
C GLU A 3 3.02 -9.81 27.79
N VAL A 4 2.00 -8.96 27.63
CA VAL A 4 1.35 -8.70 26.33
C VAL A 4 2.34 -8.11 25.34
N VAL A 5 3.21 -7.20 25.78
CA VAL A 5 4.24 -6.60 24.92
C VAL A 5 5.26 -7.65 24.49
N THR A 6 5.68 -8.53 25.39
CA THR A 6 6.62 -9.62 25.06
C THR A 6 6.02 -10.63 24.09
N GLU A 7 4.75 -11.01 24.27
CA GLU A 7 4.04 -11.92 23.37
C GLU A 7 3.88 -11.32 21.97
N VAL A 8 3.48 -10.04 21.90
CA VAL A 8 3.37 -9.31 20.63
C VAL A 8 4.73 -9.18 19.94
N MET A 9 5.79 -8.80 20.66
CA MET A 9 7.14 -8.73 20.08
C MET A 9 7.62 -10.08 19.54
N SER A 10 7.29 -11.18 20.23
CA SER A 10 7.62 -12.54 19.77
C SER A 10 6.85 -12.94 18.51
N HIS A 11 5.55 -12.60 18.44
CA HIS A 11 4.71 -12.89 17.28
C HIS A 11 5.19 -12.19 16.01
N PHE A 12 5.70 -10.97 16.15
CA PHE A 12 6.20 -10.15 15.05
C PHE A 12 7.71 -10.29 14.80
N ALA A 13 8.40 -11.17 15.54
CA ALA A 13 9.87 -11.29 15.51
C ALA A 13 10.61 -9.93 15.63
N ALA A 14 10.01 -8.98 16.35
CA ALA A 14 10.49 -7.61 16.41
C ALA A 14 11.69 -7.50 17.35
N HIS A 15 12.78 -6.89 16.88
CA HIS A 15 14.02 -6.77 17.66
C HIS A 15 13.98 -5.60 18.66
N GLY A 16 12.92 -4.80 18.64
CA GLY A 16 12.69 -3.68 19.54
C GLY A 16 11.29 -3.06 19.37
N LEU A 17 10.91 -2.18 20.31
CA LEU A 17 9.61 -1.51 20.28
C LEU A 17 9.41 -0.67 19.01
N LEU A 18 10.46 0.00 18.54
CA LEU A 18 10.38 0.84 17.35
C LEU A 18 10.13 0.01 16.08
N ASP A 19 10.79 -1.15 15.96
CA ASP A 19 10.60 -2.08 14.84
C ASP A 19 9.16 -2.62 14.83
N LEU A 20 8.63 -2.97 16.00
CA LEU A 20 7.23 -3.35 16.17
C LEU A 20 6.27 -2.22 15.73
N VAL A 21 6.54 -0.98 16.13
CA VAL A 21 5.71 0.18 15.74
C VAL A 21 5.75 0.41 14.23
N LEU A 22 6.93 0.35 13.61
CA LEU A 22 7.07 0.51 12.16
C LEU A 22 6.34 -0.60 11.41
N LEU A 23 6.45 -1.84 11.87
CA LEU A 23 5.79 -3.00 11.28
C LEU A 23 4.26 -2.87 11.36
N VAL A 24 3.73 -2.51 12.53
CA VAL A 24 2.28 -2.27 12.72
C VAL A 24 1.81 -1.11 11.85
N LEU A 25 2.54 0.01 11.80
CA LEU A 25 2.22 1.14 10.94
C LEU A 25 2.20 0.73 9.47
N ASN A 26 3.19 -0.04 9.02
CA ASN A 26 3.25 -0.55 7.66
C ASN A 26 2.04 -1.43 7.33
N GLY A 27 1.66 -2.34 8.22
CA GLY A 27 0.49 -3.20 8.08
C GLY A 27 -0.82 -2.41 8.01
N LEU A 28 -0.98 -1.39 8.86
CA LEU A 28 -2.13 -0.49 8.85
C LEU A 28 -2.23 0.30 7.55
N VAL A 29 -1.12 0.90 7.09
CA VAL A 29 -1.07 1.66 5.83
C VAL A 29 -1.37 0.74 4.64
N ALA A 30 -0.75 -0.43 4.58
CA ALA A 30 -1.01 -1.42 3.53
C ALA A 30 -2.47 -1.85 3.49
N THR A 31 -3.07 -2.10 4.67
CA THR A 31 -4.48 -2.45 4.81
C THR A 31 -5.39 -1.33 4.34
N ALA A 32 -5.10 -0.08 4.71
CA ALA A 32 -5.86 1.08 4.26
C ALA A 32 -5.81 1.25 2.73
N ILE A 33 -4.63 1.12 2.13
CA ILE A 33 -4.48 1.16 0.66
C ILE A 33 -5.30 0.05 0.01
N PHE A 34 -5.17 -1.18 0.50
CA PHE A 34 -5.95 -2.32 -0.01
C PHE A 34 -7.45 -2.04 0.06
N LEU A 35 -7.98 -1.57 1.19
CA LEU A 35 -9.40 -1.29 1.36
C LEU A 35 -9.88 -0.18 0.43
N ILE A 36 -9.12 0.91 0.29
CA ILE A 36 -9.44 1.98 -0.67
C ILE A 36 -9.49 1.42 -2.08
N LEU A 37 -8.45 0.68 -2.48
CA LEU A 37 -8.38 0.07 -3.81
C LEU A 37 -9.40 -1.05 -4.02
N LEU A 38 -9.97 -1.66 -2.98
CA LEU A 38 -11.01 -2.68 -3.15
C LEU A 38 -12.39 -2.03 -3.25
N PHE A 39 -12.68 -1.06 -2.38
CA PHE A 39 -14.03 -0.53 -2.18
C PHE A 39 -14.33 0.80 -2.88
N SER A 40 -13.33 1.53 -3.38
CA SER A 40 -13.59 2.74 -4.15
C SER A 40 -14.42 2.45 -5.41
N ARG A 41 -15.33 3.34 -5.79
CA ARG A 41 -16.04 3.19 -7.06
C ARG A 41 -15.15 3.71 -8.19
N PRO A 42 -14.87 2.92 -9.24
CA PRO A 42 -14.18 3.45 -10.40
C PRO A 42 -15.08 4.47 -11.10
N GLU A 43 -14.60 5.70 -11.28
CA GLU A 43 -15.30 6.77 -12.02
C GLU A 43 -14.83 6.85 -13.47
N ALA A 44 -13.70 6.21 -13.82
CA ALA A 44 -13.15 6.23 -15.16
C ALA A 44 -14.07 5.59 -16.22
N GLU A 45 -14.61 6.43 -17.11
CA GLU A 45 -15.22 6.05 -18.38
C GLU A 45 -14.25 6.38 -19.52
N GLY A 46 -13.87 5.38 -20.34
CA GLY A 46 -12.99 5.60 -21.50
C GLY A 46 -12.02 4.45 -21.81
N PRO A 47 -11.19 4.57 -22.86
CA PRO A 47 -10.29 3.51 -23.33
C PRO A 47 -9.20 3.11 -22.32
N LEU A 48 -8.88 3.98 -21.36
CA LEU A 48 -7.92 3.71 -20.28
C LEU A 48 -8.55 3.05 -19.04
N ALA A 49 -9.89 2.95 -18.97
CA ALA A 49 -10.60 2.41 -17.82
C ALA A 49 -10.31 0.92 -17.59
N PHE A 50 -10.05 0.14 -18.65
CA PHE A 50 -9.63 -1.25 -18.50
C PHE A 50 -8.25 -1.36 -17.83
N TYR A 51 -7.26 -0.62 -18.34
CA TYR A 51 -5.91 -0.60 -17.77
C TYR A 51 -5.91 -0.07 -16.34
N GLY A 52 -6.71 0.95 -16.04
CA GLY A 52 -6.90 1.45 -14.66
C GLY A 52 -7.47 0.40 -13.72
N ARG A 53 -8.46 -0.39 -14.16
CA ARG A 53 -9.01 -1.52 -13.38
C ARG A 53 -7.99 -2.62 -13.15
N VAL A 54 -7.25 -3.03 -14.18
CA VAL A 54 -6.19 -4.05 -14.06
C VAL A 54 -5.11 -3.59 -13.08
N ALA A 55 -4.60 -2.36 -13.24
CA ALA A 55 -3.62 -1.79 -12.32
C ALA A 55 -4.17 -1.78 -10.88
N ARG A 56 -5.41 -1.35 -10.70
CA ARG A 56 -6.04 -1.28 -9.38
C ARG A 56 -6.10 -2.63 -8.69
N TYR A 57 -6.51 -3.68 -9.37
CA TYR A 57 -6.53 -5.03 -8.79
C TYR A 57 -5.13 -5.59 -8.56
N ALA A 58 -4.17 -5.29 -9.43
CA ALA A 58 -2.77 -5.67 -9.22
C ALA A 58 -2.20 -5.01 -7.94
N PHE A 59 -2.41 -3.70 -7.77
CA PHE A 59 -2.00 -2.99 -6.56
C PHE A 59 -2.75 -3.49 -5.32
N ALA A 60 -4.06 -3.73 -5.42
CA ALA A 60 -4.83 -4.29 -4.32
C ALA A 60 -4.29 -5.67 -3.88
N ALA A 61 -3.91 -6.54 -4.83
CA ALA A 61 -3.30 -7.84 -4.53
C ALA A 61 -1.92 -7.71 -3.87
N ILE A 62 -1.08 -6.78 -4.33
CA ILE A 62 0.24 -6.54 -3.72
C ILE A 62 0.06 -6.06 -2.27
N TYR A 63 -0.82 -5.07 -2.04
CA TYR A 63 -1.06 -4.52 -0.72
C TYR A 63 -1.79 -5.47 0.23
N SER A 64 -2.64 -6.37 -0.29
CA SER A 64 -3.27 -7.41 0.53
C SER A 64 -2.25 -8.46 0.97
N ILE A 65 -1.31 -8.87 0.10
CA ILE A 65 -0.20 -9.75 0.47
C ILE A 65 0.66 -9.09 1.53
N LEU A 66 1.00 -7.80 1.35
CA LEU A 66 1.80 -7.06 2.32
C LEU A 66 1.11 -6.99 3.70
N ALA A 67 -0.16 -6.61 3.72
CA ALA A 67 -0.97 -6.60 4.94
C ALA A 67 -1.04 -7.98 5.59
N ALA A 68 -1.35 -9.02 4.82
CA ALA A 68 -1.41 -10.40 5.33
C ALA A 68 -0.07 -10.83 5.92
N ARG A 69 1.06 -10.51 5.27
CA ARG A 69 2.40 -10.81 5.79
C ARG A 69 2.68 -10.11 7.10
N VAL A 70 2.28 -8.84 7.25
CA VAL A 70 2.40 -8.13 8.53
C VAL A 70 1.56 -8.82 9.58
N TRP A 71 0.25 -8.97 9.35
CA TRP A 71 -0.69 -9.47 10.37
C TRP A 71 -0.51 -10.95 10.74
N THR A 72 0.18 -11.73 9.90
CA THR A 72 0.54 -13.13 10.20
C THR A 72 1.93 -13.26 10.85
N GLY A 73 2.64 -12.16 11.08
CA GLY A 73 4.00 -12.19 11.63
C GLY A 73 5.05 -12.77 10.66
N SER A 74 4.74 -12.87 9.36
CA SER A 74 5.62 -13.48 8.35
C SER A 74 6.69 -12.52 7.81
N TYR A 75 7.30 -11.73 8.69
CA TYR A 75 8.40 -10.80 8.40
C TYR A 75 9.72 -11.36 8.91
N LEU A 76 10.62 -11.66 7.98
CA LEU A 76 11.97 -12.17 8.27
C LEU A 76 13.00 -11.04 8.43
N THR A 77 12.67 -9.84 7.99
CA THR A 77 13.55 -8.67 7.99
C THR A 77 12.86 -7.50 8.70
N PRO A 78 13.60 -6.68 9.46
CA PRO A 78 13.05 -5.48 10.08
C PRO A 78 12.53 -4.51 8.99
N VAL A 79 11.47 -3.77 9.31
CA VAL A 79 10.87 -2.83 8.35
C VAL A 79 11.69 -1.55 8.30
N GLU A 80 12.13 -1.17 7.11
CA GLU A 80 12.87 0.08 6.93
C GLU A 80 11.92 1.29 6.98
N TYR A 81 12.40 2.40 7.57
CA TYR A 81 11.64 3.66 7.61
C TYR A 81 11.23 4.16 6.21
N THR A 82 12.07 3.89 5.22
CA THR A 82 11.87 4.21 3.80
C THR A 82 10.64 3.49 3.24
N GLU A 83 10.41 2.23 3.59
CA GLU A 83 9.25 1.45 3.15
C GLU A 83 7.95 2.07 3.67
N VAL A 84 7.92 2.43 4.95
CA VAL A 84 6.76 3.10 5.57
C VAL A 84 6.51 4.44 4.92
N ALA A 85 7.56 5.25 4.70
CA ALA A 85 7.44 6.56 4.05
C ALA A 85 6.87 6.44 2.62
N VAL A 86 7.36 5.49 1.82
CA VAL A 86 6.86 5.24 0.46
C VAL A 86 5.39 4.81 0.49
N ASN A 87 5.03 3.90 1.40
CA ASN A 87 3.63 3.45 1.53
C ASN A 87 2.71 4.59 2.00
N CYS A 88 3.16 5.49 2.86
CA CYS A 88 2.41 6.70 3.20
C CYS A 88 2.17 7.59 1.99
N VAL A 89 3.15 7.76 1.10
CA VAL A 89 2.97 8.49 -0.17
C VAL A 89 1.95 7.79 -1.06
N VAL A 90 2.02 6.47 -1.20
CA VAL A 90 1.06 5.70 -2.00
C VAL A 90 -0.35 5.80 -1.41
N LEU A 91 -0.50 5.74 -0.09
CA LEU A 91 -1.78 5.96 0.59
C LEU A 91 -2.32 7.36 0.33
N TRP A 92 -1.48 8.39 0.47
CA TRP A 92 -1.88 9.77 0.15
C TRP A 92 -2.36 9.90 -1.30
N LEU A 93 -1.62 9.32 -2.25
CA LEU A 93 -2.00 9.28 -3.65
C LEU A 93 -3.33 8.55 -3.87
N ALA A 94 -3.51 7.37 -3.26
CA ALA A 94 -4.74 6.59 -3.36
C ALA A 94 -5.95 7.34 -2.79
N LEU A 95 -5.78 8.10 -1.70
CA LEU A 95 -6.80 8.98 -1.14
C LEU A 95 -7.14 10.13 -2.10
N VAL A 96 -6.13 10.81 -2.65
CA VAL A 96 -6.31 11.94 -3.56
C VAL A 96 -7.05 11.52 -4.82
N VAL A 97 -6.66 10.41 -5.44
CA VAL A 97 -7.35 9.90 -6.64
C VAL A 97 -8.58 9.05 -6.32
N ARG A 98 -8.96 8.95 -5.04
CA ARG A 98 -10.07 8.13 -4.55
C ARG A 98 -10.00 6.68 -5.06
N GLY A 99 -8.81 6.14 -5.27
CA GLY A 99 -8.59 4.79 -5.83
C GLY A 99 -8.75 4.66 -7.35
N ASP A 100 -8.93 5.76 -8.09
CA ASP A 100 -8.95 5.75 -9.55
C ASP A 100 -7.52 5.88 -10.13
N LEU A 101 -6.91 4.73 -10.42
CA LEU A 101 -5.55 4.70 -10.97
C LEU A 101 -5.46 5.12 -12.44
N SER A 102 -6.60 5.29 -13.14
CA SER A 102 -6.57 5.77 -14.53
C SER A 102 -6.05 7.21 -14.62
N VAL A 103 -6.21 8.00 -13.56
CA VAL A 103 -5.68 9.38 -13.43
C VAL A 103 -4.15 9.38 -13.56
N PHE A 104 -3.47 8.41 -12.93
CA PHE A 104 -2.01 8.27 -13.06
C PHE A 104 -1.60 7.86 -14.46
N LEU A 105 -2.31 6.90 -15.07
CA LEU A 105 -2.02 6.47 -16.44
C LEU A 105 -2.23 7.61 -17.45
N ALA A 106 -3.27 8.42 -17.26
CA ALA A 106 -3.51 9.62 -18.06
C ALA A 106 -2.38 10.64 -17.89
N ALA A 107 -1.93 10.91 -16.65
CA ALA A 107 -0.82 11.81 -16.39
C ALA A 107 0.50 11.32 -17.02
N VAL A 108 0.81 10.02 -16.90
CA VAL A 108 1.98 9.41 -17.53
C VAL A 108 1.91 9.52 -19.05
N ARG A 109 0.74 9.27 -19.64
CA ARG A 109 0.53 9.44 -21.09
C ARG A 109 0.78 10.87 -21.53
N VAL A 110 0.27 11.88 -20.81
CA VAL A 110 0.51 13.30 -21.11
C VAL A 110 2.00 13.63 -21.06
N VAL A 111 2.73 13.15 -20.06
CA VAL A 111 4.18 13.38 -19.96
C VAL A 111 4.94 12.68 -21.09
N ARG A 112 4.55 11.45 -21.43
CA ARG A 112 5.16 10.67 -22.52
C ARG A 112 4.93 11.35 -23.86
N ASP A 113 3.71 11.78 -24.15
CA ASP A 113 3.34 12.40 -25.41
C ASP A 113 4.01 13.78 -25.57
N ARG A 114 4.30 14.50 -24.46
CA ARG A 114 5.13 15.73 -24.46
C ARG A 114 6.63 15.48 -24.68
N ARG A 115 7.10 14.26 -24.48
CA ARG A 115 8.51 13.85 -24.68
C ARG A 115 8.73 13.11 -26.00
N ALA A 116 7.67 12.77 -26.72
CA ALA A 116 7.78 12.19 -28.05
C ALA A 116 8.26 13.29 -29.02
N PRO A 117 9.36 13.07 -29.76
CA PRO A 117 9.92 14.05 -30.71
C PRO A 117 9.02 14.31 -31.91
#